data_AF-A0AA47MA20-F1
#
_entry.id   AF-A0AA47MA20-F1
#
_cell.length_a   1.000
_cell.length_b   1.000
_cell.length_c   1.000
_cell.angle_alpha   90.00
_cell.angle_beta   90.00
_cell.angle_gamma   90.00
#
_symmetry.space_group_name_H-M   'P 1'
#
loop_
_entity.id
_entity.type
_entity.pdbx_description
1 polymer ?
#
loop_
_entity_poly.entity_id
_entity_poly.type
_entity_poly.pdbx_seq_one_letter_code
_entity_poly.pdbx_strand_id
1 'polypeptide(L)'
;MVGPTEIAAIATKGGRKKRHASSEWDAADRDTWIDSIGVPRGVPNKFKLVDQIAARFENLPIISALFPVTPNKNIDRINYIHYNVQKLSNRTRNAVTGLSEQLAATSLMAFQNRLALDMLLAEKGGVCAMFGDQCCTFIPNNTAPDGSVTKALTGLRALSNQMAEDSGVENPLEEWFTGVFGKWKAFMMSLFMSVAVFSAILITCGCCGIPCMRALIVKLINRAITAESDKNLQMLMYSSQDEESNRWGNVYVG
;
A
#
# COMPACT_ATOMS: atom_id res chain seq x y z
N MET A 1 62.09 16.79 7.99
CA MET A 1 61.32 17.27 9.16
C MET A 1 60.40 18.35 8.65
N VAL A 2 59.11 18.04 8.49
CA VAL A 2 58.11 18.96 7.94
C VAL A 2 57.53 19.77 9.11
N GLY A 3 57.51 21.10 9.00
CA GLY A 3 57.23 22.01 10.10
C GLY A 3 55.75 22.11 10.48
N PRO A 4 55.45 22.57 11.71
CA PRO A 4 54.08 22.62 12.28
C PRO A 4 53.10 23.53 11.55
N THR A 5 53.56 24.37 10.61
CA THR A 5 52.72 25.30 9.83
C THR A 5 52.08 24.66 8.59
N GLU A 6 52.64 23.57 8.05
CA GLU A 6 52.01 22.83 6.94
C GLU A 6 50.87 21.92 7.39
N ILE A 7 50.85 21.51 8.67
CA ILE A 7 49.78 20.68 9.24
C ILE A 7 48.48 21.50 9.40
N ALA A 8 48.57 22.81 9.66
CA ALA A 8 47.40 23.69 9.80
C ALA A 8 46.69 23.98 8.45
N ALA A 9 47.40 23.91 7.33
CA ALA A 9 46.84 24.21 6.01
C ALA A 9 46.02 23.04 5.42
N ILE A 10 46.23 21.80 5.89
CA ILE A 10 45.49 20.62 5.44
C ILE A 10 44.14 20.47 6.20
N ALA A 11 44.01 21.10 7.37
CA ALA A 11 42.84 20.96 8.24
C ALA A 11 41.61 21.82 7.83
N THR A 12 41.71 22.73 6.86
CA THR A 12 40.64 23.70 6.55
C THR A 12 39.85 23.45 5.27
N LYS A 13 40.11 22.36 4.53
CA LYS A 13 39.33 22.03 3.32
C LYS A 13 38.61 20.70 3.46
N GLY A 14 37.50 20.72 4.19
CA GLY A 14 36.70 19.51 4.30
C GLY A 14 35.48 19.60 5.19
N GLY A 15 34.75 20.73 5.15
CA GLY A 15 33.38 20.78 5.67
C GLY A 15 32.46 19.90 4.81
N ARG A 16 32.65 18.58 4.85
CA ARG A 16 31.74 17.61 4.23
C ARG A 16 30.47 17.64 5.09
N LYS A 17 29.53 18.52 4.75
CA LYS A 17 28.13 18.38 5.17
C LYS A 17 27.72 16.97 4.77
N LYS A 18 27.69 16.04 5.73
CA LYS A 18 27.01 14.77 5.59
C LYS A 18 25.53 15.14 5.42
N ARG A 19 25.11 15.32 4.17
CA ARG A 19 23.71 15.11 3.82
C ARG A 19 23.47 13.66 4.21
N HIS A 20 22.78 13.43 5.32
CA HIS A 20 22.09 12.17 5.51
C HIS A 20 21.17 12.07 4.30
N ALA A 21 21.59 11.33 3.27
CA ALA A 21 20.67 10.86 2.27
C ALA A 21 19.68 10.02 3.07
N SER A 22 18.48 10.56 3.30
CA SER A 22 17.40 9.77 3.91
C SER A 22 17.29 8.54 3.03
N SER A 23 17.55 7.37 3.59
CA SER A 23 17.36 6.14 2.84
C SER A 23 15.90 6.08 2.38
N GLU A 24 15.61 5.40 1.29
CA GLU A 24 14.25 5.18 0.81
C GLU A 24 13.30 4.69 1.93
N TRP A 25 13.87 3.94 2.89
CA TRP A 25 13.24 3.47 4.12
C TRP A 25 12.97 4.56 5.17
N ASP A 26 13.76 5.64 5.23
CA ASP A 26 13.56 6.78 6.14
C ASP A 26 12.53 7.78 5.59
N ALA A 27 12.34 7.81 4.27
CA ALA A 27 11.24 8.56 3.66
C ALA A 27 9.91 7.84 3.89
N ALA A 28 9.87 6.53 3.64
CA ALA A 28 8.68 5.71 3.85
C ALA A 28 8.28 5.54 5.33
N ASP A 29 9.18 5.83 6.29
CA ASP A 29 8.87 5.84 7.73
C ASP A 29 7.89 6.94 8.12
N ARG A 30 8.03 8.12 7.50
CA ARG A 30 7.16 9.28 7.78
C ARG A 30 5.73 9.07 7.28
N ASP A 31 5.55 8.18 6.31
CA ASP A 31 4.28 7.94 5.66
C ASP A 31 3.49 6.81 6.33
N THR A 32 4.04 6.10 7.32
CA THR A 32 3.30 5.09 8.08
C THR A 32 2.75 5.66 9.38
N TRP A 33 1.46 5.47 9.65
CA TRP A 33 0.81 5.91 10.89
C TRP A 33 -0.16 4.85 11.41
N ILE A 34 -0.49 4.94 12.71
CA ILE A 34 -1.52 4.11 13.33
C ILE A 34 -2.78 4.95 13.40
N ASP A 35 -3.89 4.43 12.88
CA ASP A 35 -5.18 5.12 12.94
C ASP A 35 -5.78 5.08 14.36
N SER A 36 -6.89 5.80 14.56
CA SER A 36 -7.62 5.83 15.83
C SER A 36 -8.21 4.47 16.25
N ILE A 37 -8.21 3.47 15.37
CA ILE A 37 -8.72 2.11 15.59
C ILE A 37 -7.55 1.15 15.91
N GLY A 38 -6.31 1.63 15.95
CA GLY A 38 -5.13 0.82 16.22
C GLY A 38 -4.71 -0.06 15.04
N VAL A 39 -5.00 0.37 13.81
CA VAL A 39 -4.63 -0.28 12.57
C VAL A 39 -3.54 0.53 11.88
N PRO A 40 -2.40 -0.08 11.52
CA PRO A 40 -1.35 0.60 10.77
C PRO A 40 -1.78 0.86 9.33
N ARG A 41 -1.54 2.07 8.83
CA ARG A 41 -1.80 2.52 7.45
C ARG A 41 -0.55 3.18 6.86
N GLY A 42 -0.54 3.33 5.54
CA GLY A 42 0.55 4.02 4.82
C GLY A 42 1.70 3.13 4.34
N VAL A 43 1.60 1.81 4.45
CA VAL A 43 2.59 0.88 3.87
C VAL A 43 2.53 0.97 2.34
N PRO A 44 3.64 1.28 1.62
CA PRO A 44 3.66 1.30 0.17
C PRO A 44 3.37 -0.07 -0.44
N ASN A 45 2.64 -0.14 -1.57
CA ASN A 45 2.23 -1.41 -2.20
C ASN A 45 3.41 -2.31 -2.61
N LYS A 46 4.57 -1.74 -2.94
CA LYS A 46 5.80 -2.48 -3.27
C LYS A 46 6.37 -3.31 -2.11
N PHE A 47 6.01 -2.98 -0.87
CA PHE A 47 6.46 -3.68 0.33
C PHE A 47 5.33 -4.47 1.01
N LYS A 48 4.14 -4.53 0.40
CA LYS A 48 3.04 -5.34 0.91
C LYS A 48 3.23 -6.79 0.46
N LEU A 49 2.93 -7.71 1.37
CA LEU A 49 2.97 -9.15 1.13
C LEU A 49 1.64 -9.66 0.55
N VAL A 50 0.52 -9.11 1.02
CA VAL A 50 -0.82 -9.57 0.65
C VAL A 50 -1.68 -8.40 0.21
N ASP A 51 -2.42 -8.59 -0.88
CA ASP A 51 -3.42 -7.63 -1.33
C ASP A 51 -4.67 -7.70 -0.45
N GLN A 52 -5.09 -6.54 0.08
CA GLN A 52 -6.33 -6.41 0.82
C GLN A 52 -7.56 -6.72 -0.04
N ILE A 53 -7.48 -6.47 -1.35
CA ILE A 53 -8.60 -6.70 -2.27
C ILE A 53 -8.68 -8.17 -2.65
N ALA A 54 -7.58 -8.79 -3.10
CA ALA A 54 -7.55 -10.22 -3.42
C ALA A 54 -7.98 -11.11 -2.23
N ALA A 55 -7.44 -10.85 -1.02
CA ALA A 55 -7.77 -11.65 0.16
C ALA A 55 -9.23 -11.48 0.63
N ARG A 56 -9.93 -10.43 0.19
CA ARG A 56 -11.38 -10.30 0.40
C ARG A 56 -12.17 -11.29 -0.46
N PHE A 57 -11.68 -11.58 -1.67
CA PHE A 57 -12.32 -12.51 -2.62
C PHE A 57 -11.95 -13.98 -2.36
N GLU A 58 -10.81 -14.26 -1.72
CA GLU A 58 -10.42 -15.63 -1.33
C GLU A 58 -11.24 -16.18 -0.15
N ASN A 59 -11.75 -15.32 0.74
CA ASN A 59 -12.63 -15.76 1.80
C ASN A 59 -14.02 -16.08 1.23
N LEU A 60 -14.54 -17.30 1.55
CA LEU A 60 -15.87 -17.81 1.17
C LEU A 60 -16.89 -16.65 1.00
N PRO A 61 -17.55 -16.52 -0.16
CA PRO A 61 -18.31 -15.33 -0.54
C PRO A 61 -19.39 -14.93 0.47
N ILE A 62 -19.85 -15.87 1.29
CA ILE A 62 -20.87 -15.68 2.33
C ILE A 62 -20.29 -14.95 3.56
N ILE A 63 -19.04 -15.25 3.96
CA ILE A 63 -18.41 -14.68 5.17
C ILE A 63 -17.88 -13.26 4.88
N SER A 64 -17.33 -13.03 3.69
CA SER A 64 -16.85 -11.71 3.25
C SER A 64 -17.99 -10.71 2.99
N ALA A 65 -19.17 -11.20 2.58
CA ALA A 65 -20.38 -10.40 2.42
C ALA A 65 -21.00 -9.95 3.75
N LEU A 66 -20.92 -10.78 4.79
CA LEU A 66 -21.57 -10.49 6.08
C LEU A 66 -20.70 -9.63 7.01
N PHE A 67 -19.37 -9.77 6.97
CA PHE A 67 -18.44 -9.02 7.84
C PHE A 67 -17.13 -8.62 7.13
N PRO A 68 -17.14 -7.56 6.30
CA PRO A 68 -15.95 -7.13 5.56
C PRO A 68 -14.83 -6.56 6.45
N VAL A 69 -15.10 -6.18 7.70
CA VAL A 69 -14.17 -5.39 8.52
C VAL A 69 -13.05 -6.24 9.15
N THR A 70 -13.35 -7.47 9.55
CA THR A 70 -12.43 -8.33 10.31
C THR A 70 -11.23 -8.84 9.48
N PRO A 71 -11.40 -9.42 8.27
CA PRO A 71 -10.26 -9.93 7.50
C PRO A 71 -9.29 -8.82 7.08
N ASN A 72 -9.80 -7.64 6.72
CA ASN A 72 -8.96 -6.51 6.27
C ASN A 72 -7.99 -6.01 7.35
N LYS A 73 -8.41 -6.00 8.62
CA LYS A 73 -7.56 -5.53 9.74
C LYS A 73 -6.37 -6.45 9.97
N ASN A 74 -6.55 -7.75 9.79
CA ASN A 74 -5.49 -8.74 10.01
C ASN A 74 -4.42 -8.65 8.91
N ILE A 75 -4.85 -8.46 7.65
CA ILE A 75 -3.95 -8.27 6.50
C ILE A 75 -3.10 -7.00 6.66
N ASP A 76 -3.71 -5.90 7.11
CA ASP A 76 -2.98 -4.64 7.35
C ASP A 76 -1.89 -4.79 8.41
N ARG A 77 -2.18 -5.53 9.48
CA ARG A 77 -1.20 -5.83 10.52
C ARG A 77 -0.07 -6.71 10.01
N ILE A 78 -0.36 -7.73 9.20
CA ILE A 78 0.65 -8.60 8.58
C ILE A 78 1.56 -7.80 7.66
N ASN A 79 0.98 -6.99 6.76
CA ASN A 79 1.74 -6.13 5.85
C ASN A 79 2.62 -5.13 6.61
N TYR A 80 2.13 -4.57 7.71
CA TYR A 80 2.91 -3.67 8.54
C TYR A 80 4.08 -4.35 9.26
N ILE A 81 3.88 -5.56 9.80
CA ILE A 81 4.96 -6.33 10.43
C ILE A 81 6.02 -6.69 9.38
N HIS A 82 5.60 -7.20 8.22
CA HIS A 82 6.48 -7.55 7.11
C HIS A 82 7.36 -6.37 6.67
N TYR A 83 6.76 -5.20 6.49
CA TYR A 83 7.47 -3.97 6.16
C TYR A 83 8.50 -3.57 7.23
N ASN A 84 8.14 -3.67 8.52
CA ASN A 84 9.07 -3.37 9.61
C ASN A 84 10.23 -4.38 9.70
N VAL A 85 9.99 -5.66 9.41
CA VAL A 85 11.03 -6.68 9.37
C VAL A 85 12.02 -6.42 8.23
N GLN A 86 11.53 -6.05 7.03
CA GLN A 86 12.40 -5.66 5.91
C GLN A 86 13.27 -4.45 6.26
N LYS A 87 12.67 -3.44 6.88
CA LYS A 87 13.35 -2.23 7.35
C LYS A 87 14.42 -2.55 8.41
N LEU A 88 14.10 -3.41 9.36
CA LEU A 88 15.04 -3.89 10.37
C LEU A 88 16.20 -4.68 9.73
N SER A 89 15.92 -5.54 8.75
CA SER A 89 16.93 -6.30 8.02
C SER A 89 17.90 -5.37 7.29
N ASN A 90 17.39 -4.35 6.60
CA ASN A 90 18.21 -3.37 5.90
C ASN A 90 19.15 -2.60 6.86
N ARG A 91 18.62 -2.13 7.99
CA ARG A 91 19.40 -1.41 9.00
C ARG A 91 20.44 -2.31 9.68
N THR A 92 20.03 -3.52 10.05
CA THR A 92 20.91 -4.53 10.64
C THR A 92 22.05 -4.89 9.69
N ARG A 93 21.78 -5.04 8.38
CA ARG A 93 22.81 -5.27 7.36
C ARG A 93 23.86 -4.17 7.37
N ASN A 94 23.44 -2.91 7.35
CA ASN A 94 24.36 -1.77 7.35
C ASN A 94 25.16 -1.68 8.66
N ALA A 95 24.50 -1.88 9.80
CA ALA A 95 25.13 -1.87 11.12
C ALA A 95 26.17 -2.98 11.27
N VAL A 96 25.83 -4.22 10.90
CA VAL A 96 26.73 -5.39 10.97
C VAL A 96 27.90 -5.23 10.00
N THR A 97 27.67 -4.68 8.80
CA THR A 97 28.75 -4.40 7.84
C THR A 97 29.77 -3.41 8.44
N GLY A 98 29.30 -2.27 8.95
CA GLY A 98 30.18 -1.28 9.58
C GLY A 98 30.91 -1.82 10.82
N LEU A 99 30.23 -2.63 11.64
CA LEU A 99 30.83 -3.28 12.80
C LEU A 99 31.94 -4.26 12.37
N SER A 100 31.70 -5.06 11.34
CA SER A 100 32.69 -6.03 10.83
C SER A 100 33.97 -5.35 10.33
N GLU A 101 33.83 -4.24 9.60
CA GLU A 101 34.96 -3.43 9.11
C GLU A 101 35.76 -2.83 10.27
N GLN A 102 35.07 -2.28 11.28
CA GLN A 102 35.73 -1.73 12.46
C GLN A 102 36.47 -2.80 13.28
N LEU A 103 35.86 -3.97 13.46
CA LEU A 103 36.49 -5.09 14.18
C LEU A 103 37.74 -5.61 13.47
N ALA A 104 37.71 -5.73 12.14
CA ALA A 104 38.87 -6.14 11.35
C ALA A 104 40.03 -5.14 11.46
N ALA A 105 39.74 -3.84 11.41
CA ALA A 105 40.77 -2.81 11.58
C ALA A 105 41.35 -2.78 13.01
N THR A 106 40.48 -2.89 14.02
CA THR A 106 40.88 -2.84 15.43
C THR A 106 41.68 -4.07 15.84
N SER A 107 41.31 -5.26 15.36
CA SER A 107 42.06 -6.49 15.62
C SER A 107 43.45 -6.45 14.99
N LEU A 108 43.56 -5.93 13.77
CA LEU A 108 44.85 -5.72 13.09
C LEU A 108 45.73 -4.73 13.87
N MET A 109 45.16 -3.61 14.33
CA MET A 109 45.87 -2.64 15.16
C MET A 109 46.35 -3.25 16.48
N ALA A 110 45.50 -4.02 17.16
CA ALA A 110 45.88 -4.72 18.39
C ALA A 110 47.03 -5.71 18.17
N PHE A 111 47.02 -6.43 17.05
CA PHE A 111 48.11 -7.34 16.67
C PHE A 111 49.42 -6.61 16.41
N GLN A 112 49.38 -5.50 15.67
CA GLN A 112 50.57 -4.66 15.42
C GLN A 112 51.14 -4.09 16.72
N ASN A 113 50.27 -3.57 17.61
CA ASN A 113 50.69 -3.06 18.91
C ASN A 113 51.39 -4.15 19.75
N ARG A 114 50.88 -5.38 19.70
CA ARG A 114 51.49 -6.51 20.41
C ARG A 114 52.86 -6.88 19.87
N LEU A 115 53.03 -6.94 18.55
CA LEU A 115 54.34 -7.18 17.93
C LEU A 115 55.38 -6.12 18.34
N ALA A 116 54.97 -4.85 18.36
CA ALA A 116 55.85 -3.77 18.80
C ALA A 116 56.24 -3.91 20.28
N LEU A 117 55.27 -4.23 21.15
CA LEU A 117 55.53 -4.47 22.58
C LEU A 117 56.41 -5.71 22.82
N ASP A 118 56.21 -6.78 22.04
CA ASP A 118 57.05 -7.98 22.11
C ASP A 118 58.50 -7.69 21.72
N MET A 119 58.71 -6.83 20.72
CA MET A 119 60.06 -6.39 20.33
C MET A 119 60.73 -5.52 21.41
N LEU A 120 59.97 -4.61 22.04
CA LEU A 120 60.47 -3.79 23.15
C LEU A 120 60.76 -4.61 24.41
N LEU A 121 60.00 -5.68 24.64
CA LEU A 121 60.14 -6.56 25.79
C LEU A 121 60.95 -7.83 25.46
N ALA A 122 61.71 -7.84 24.36
CA ALA A 122 62.45 -9.03 23.91
C ALA A 122 63.40 -9.57 25.00
N GLU A 123 64.07 -8.69 25.76
CA GLU A 123 64.94 -9.07 26.88
C GLU A 123 64.19 -9.71 28.07
N LYS A 124 62.89 -9.42 28.19
CA LYS A 124 62.00 -9.94 29.24
C LYS A 124 61.15 -11.13 28.75
N GLY A 125 61.37 -11.61 27.52
CA GLY A 125 60.60 -12.69 26.91
C GLY A 125 59.27 -12.27 26.28
N GLY A 126 59.09 -10.96 26.01
CA GLY A 126 57.89 -10.39 25.38
C GLY A 126 56.74 -10.12 26.35
N VAL A 127 55.61 -9.66 25.80
CA VAL A 127 54.34 -9.46 26.52
C VAL A 127 53.89 -10.76 27.17
N CYS A 128 54.11 -11.89 26.51
CA CYS A 128 53.63 -13.18 27.00
C CYS A 128 54.34 -13.72 28.23
N ALA A 129 55.65 -13.48 28.35
CA ALA A 129 56.39 -13.85 29.55
C ALA A 129 55.96 -13.04 30.79
N MET A 130 55.48 -11.80 30.60
CA MET A 130 54.99 -10.95 31.69
C MET A 130 53.59 -11.33 32.18
N PHE A 131 52.68 -11.71 31.27
CA PHE A 131 51.30 -12.05 31.59
C PHE A 131 51.06 -13.56 31.80
N GLY A 132 52.06 -14.41 31.51
CA GLY A 132 51.98 -15.86 31.68
C GLY A 132 50.76 -16.47 31.01
N ASP A 133 49.99 -17.25 31.78
CA ASP A 133 48.81 -17.98 31.29
C ASP A 133 47.66 -17.08 30.79
N GLN A 134 47.64 -15.79 31.15
CA GLN A 134 46.60 -14.84 30.73
C GLN A 134 46.84 -14.27 29.32
N CYS A 135 48.01 -14.53 28.73
CA CYS A 135 48.46 -13.90 27.50
C CYS A 135 47.85 -14.47 26.20
N CYS A 136 47.41 -15.73 26.22
CA CYS A 136 47.07 -16.52 25.04
C CYS A 136 45.60 -16.41 24.63
N THR A 137 45.09 -15.18 24.48
CA THR A 137 43.74 -14.97 23.92
C THR A 137 43.78 -15.12 22.40
N PHE A 138 43.30 -16.24 21.87
CA PHE A 138 43.13 -16.42 20.43
C PHE A 138 41.99 -15.52 19.92
N ILE A 139 42.30 -14.60 18.99
CA ILE A 139 41.29 -13.76 18.34
C ILE A 139 40.80 -14.51 17.09
N PRO A 140 39.57 -15.06 17.10
CA PRO A 140 39.04 -15.75 15.93
C PRO A 140 38.83 -14.77 14.77
N ASN A 141 39.29 -15.14 13.57
CA ASN A 141 39.10 -14.33 12.36
C ASN A 141 37.69 -14.53 11.78
N ASN A 142 36.68 -14.10 12.53
CA ASN A 142 35.28 -14.22 12.14
C ASN A 142 34.88 -13.28 10.98
N THR A 143 35.75 -12.33 10.63
CA THR A 143 35.56 -11.37 9.53
C THR A 143 36.19 -11.84 8.21
N ALA A 144 36.83 -13.02 8.19
CA ALA A 144 37.30 -13.63 6.94
C ALA A 144 36.14 -13.86 5.94
N PRO A 145 36.41 -14.05 4.63
CA PRO A 145 35.38 -14.34 3.63
C PRO A 145 34.46 -15.51 4.01
N ASP A 146 35.03 -16.54 4.65
CA ASP A 146 34.31 -17.72 5.17
C ASP A 146 34.04 -17.63 6.69
N GLY A 147 34.28 -16.48 7.29
CA GLY A 147 34.10 -16.23 8.71
C GLY A 147 32.63 -16.18 9.11
N SER A 148 32.35 -16.42 10.40
CA SER A 148 31.00 -16.46 10.94
C SER A 148 30.20 -15.17 10.70
N VAL A 149 30.85 -14.00 10.76
CA VAL A 149 30.19 -12.70 10.55
C VAL A 149 29.82 -12.51 9.08
N THR A 150 30.72 -12.86 8.16
CA THR A 150 30.48 -12.78 6.73
C THR A 150 29.37 -13.73 6.30
N LYS A 151 29.35 -14.96 6.82
CA LYS A 151 28.26 -15.93 6.56
C LYS A 151 26.91 -15.43 7.06
N ALA A 152 26.86 -14.88 8.28
CA ALA A 152 25.63 -14.28 8.82
C ALA A 152 25.16 -13.09 7.98
N LEU A 153 26.08 -12.25 7.51
CA LEU A 153 25.77 -11.11 6.65
C LEU A 153 25.26 -11.55 5.27
N THR A 154 25.82 -12.61 4.69
CA THR A 154 25.33 -13.21 3.45
C THR A 154 23.94 -13.80 3.63
N GLY A 155 23.69 -14.52 4.73
CA GLY A 155 22.36 -15.03 5.07
C GLY A 155 21.32 -13.91 5.24
N LEU A 156 21.71 -12.81 5.91
CA LEU A 156 20.85 -11.65 6.07
C LEU A 156 20.54 -10.96 4.74
N ARG A 157 21.51 -10.89 3.82
CA ARG A 157 21.28 -10.37 2.46
C ARG A 157 20.34 -11.26 1.65
N ALA A 158 20.55 -12.58 1.70
CA ALA A 158 19.68 -13.53 1.03
C ALA A 158 18.24 -13.42 1.53
N LEU A 159 18.05 -13.38 2.86
CA LEU A 159 16.74 -13.19 3.48
C LEU A 159 16.11 -11.84 3.08
N SER A 160 16.89 -10.75 3.07
CA SER A 160 16.39 -9.44 2.64
C SER A 160 15.95 -9.43 1.18
N ASN A 161 16.67 -10.13 0.30
CA ASN A 161 16.33 -10.22 -1.11
C ASN A 161 15.07 -11.07 -1.30
N GLN A 162 15.00 -12.23 -0.64
CA GLN A 162 13.82 -13.10 -0.69
C GLN A 162 12.57 -12.37 -0.19
N MET A 163 12.65 -11.64 0.94
CA MET A 163 11.51 -10.85 1.42
C MET A 163 11.12 -9.74 0.46
N ALA A 164 12.06 -9.19 -0.32
CA ALA A 164 11.77 -8.16 -1.32
C ALA A 164 11.16 -8.76 -2.59
N GLU A 165 11.56 -9.97 -2.98
CA GLU A 165 10.97 -10.73 -4.09
C GLU A 165 9.56 -11.23 -3.76
N ASP A 166 9.33 -11.70 -2.53
CA ASP A 166 8.02 -12.08 -2.03
C ASP A 166 7.10 -10.86 -1.78
N SER A 167 7.65 -9.64 -1.84
CA SER A 167 6.90 -8.40 -1.68
C SER A 167 6.51 -7.82 -3.02
N GLY A 168 5.29 -7.30 -3.07
CA GLY A 168 4.74 -6.75 -4.30
C GLY A 168 3.31 -7.20 -4.42
N VAL A 169 2.39 -6.32 -4.07
CA VAL A 169 0.99 -6.53 -4.43
C VAL A 169 0.84 -6.22 -5.91
N GLU A 170 0.99 -7.27 -6.71
CA GLU A 170 0.68 -7.27 -8.13
C GLU A 170 -0.82 -7.52 -8.28
N ASN A 171 -1.52 -6.63 -8.98
CA ASN A 171 -2.92 -6.88 -9.29
C ASN A 171 -2.94 -7.91 -10.44
N PRO A 172 -3.44 -9.14 -10.24
CA PRO A 172 -3.40 -10.19 -11.28
C PRO A 172 -4.16 -9.77 -12.54
N LEU A 173 -5.20 -8.94 -12.39
CA LEU A 173 -5.90 -8.31 -13.52
C LEU A 173 -5.04 -7.29 -14.27
N GLU A 174 -4.24 -6.50 -13.56
CA GLU A 174 -3.37 -5.50 -14.19
C GLU A 174 -2.21 -6.18 -14.91
N GLU A 175 -1.62 -7.22 -14.34
CA GLU A 175 -0.59 -8.02 -14.99
C GLU A 175 -1.09 -8.67 -16.27
N TRP A 176 -2.20 -9.40 -16.21
CA TRP A 176 -2.83 -9.99 -17.41
C TRP A 176 -3.12 -8.92 -18.46
N PHE A 177 -3.67 -7.78 -18.04
CA PHE A 177 -4.01 -6.69 -18.95
C PHE A 177 -2.75 -6.03 -19.54
N THR A 178 -1.67 -5.90 -18.77
CA THR A 178 -0.38 -5.43 -19.28
C THR A 178 0.26 -6.43 -20.24
N GLY A 179 0.08 -7.73 -20.02
CA GLY A 179 0.54 -8.77 -20.94
C GLY A 179 -0.20 -8.75 -22.28
N VAL A 180 -1.51 -8.54 -22.25
CA VAL A 180 -2.37 -8.50 -23.46
C VAL A 180 -2.25 -7.17 -24.21
N PHE A 181 -2.25 -6.04 -23.51
CA PHE A 181 -2.33 -4.71 -24.13
C PHE A 181 -1.01 -3.93 -24.10
N GLY A 182 0.01 -4.41 -23.39
CA GLY A 182 1.35 -3.82 -23.35
C GLY A 182 1.33 -2.32 -23.06
N LYS A 183 1.94 -1.55 -23.97
CA LYS A 183 2.03 -0.09 -23.89
C LYS A 183 0.69 0.63 -24.02
N TRP A 184 -0.34 -0.01 -24.57
CA TRP A 184 -1.67 0.57 -24.80
C TRP A 184 -2.62 0.42 -23.60
N LYS A 185 -2.12 -0.10 -22.46
CA LYS A 185 -2.96 -0.36 -21.27
C LYS A 185 -3.78 0.86 -20.84
N ALA A 186 -3.17 2.04 -20.80
CA ALA A 186 -3.84 3.24 -20.29
C ALA A 186 -5.02 3.67 -21.19
N PHE A 187 -4.85 3.51 -22.50
CA PHE A 187 -5.91 3.81 -23.47
C PHE A 187 -7.05 2.79 -23.37
N MET A 188 -6.73 1.51 -23.25
CA MET A 188 -7.72 0.43 -23.16
C MET A 188 -8.50 0.49 -21.85
N MET A 189 -7.85 0.79 -20.72
CA MET A 189 -8.53 1.01 -19.43
C MET A 189 -9.57 2.13 -19.52
N SER A 190 -9.20 3.26 -20.15
CA SER A 190 -10.13 4.38 -20.37
C SER A 190 -11.33 3.98 -21.23
N LEU A 191 -11.09 3.19 -22.29
CA LEU A 191 -12.14 2.70 -23.18
C LEU A 191 -13.10 1.73 -22.48
N PHE A 192 -12.59 0.78 -21.69
CA PHE A 192 -13.44 -0.12 -20.90
C PHE A 192 -14.28 0.62 -19.86
N MET A 193 -13.69 1.61 -19.18
CA MET A 193 -14.45 2.43 -18.22
C MET A 193 -15.55 3.23 -18.93
N SER A 194 -15.27 3.79 -20.11
CA SER A 194 -16.27 4.49 -20.91
C SER A 194 -17.42 3.56 -21.32
N VAL A 195 -17.11 2.37 -21.85
CA VAL A 195 -18.11 1.38 -22.27
C VAL A 195 -18.92 0.87 -21.07
N ALA A 196 -18.28 0.64 -19.91
CA ALA A 196 -18.96 0.21 -18.69
C ALA A 196 -19.93 1.27 -18.15
N VAL A 197 -19.57 2.55 -18.20
CA VAL A 197 -20.46 3.64 -17.81
C VAL A 197 -21.62 3.76 -18.79
N PHE A 198 -21.36 3.69 -20.10
CA PHE A 198 -22.41 3.73 -21.12
C PHE A 198 -23.38 2.56 -20.98
N SER A 199 -22.89 1.34 -20.77
CA SER A 199 -23.74 0.16 -20.58
C SER A 199 -24.55 0.26 -19.30
N ALA A 200 -23.98 0.74 -18.19
CA ALA A 200 -24.72 0.98 -16.95
C ALA A 200 -25.85 2.00 -17.13
N ILE A 201 -25.61 3.08 -17.89
CA ILE A 201 -26.63 4.08 -18.22
C ILE A 201 -27.74 3.45 -19.08
N LEU A 202 -27.39 2.66 -20.10
CA LEU A 202 -28.36 1.99 -20.96
C LEU A 202 -29.20 0.95 -20.20
N ILE A 203 -28.57 0.18 -19.29
CA ILE A 203 -29.27 -0.80 -18.45
C ILE A 203 -30.22 -0.07 -17.49
N THR A 204 -29.76 0.99 -16.82
CA THR A 204 -30.58 1.77 -15.87
C THR A 204 -31.75 2.48 -16.58
N CYS A 205 -31.48 3.08 -17.73
CA CYS A 205 -32.49 3.74 -18.55
C CYS A 205 -33.46 2.73 -19.19
N GLY A 206 -32.98 1.56 -19.58
CA GLY A 206 -33.80 0.48 -20.12
C GLY A 206 -34.70 -0.16 -19.06
N CYS A 207 -34.15 -0.52 -17.89
CA CYS A 207 -34.88 -1.21 -16.83
C CYS A 207 -35.84 -0.29 -16.07
N CYS A 208 -35.51 1.00 -15.89
CA CYS A 208 -36.38 1.94 -15.20
C CYS A 208 -37.17 2.83 -16.17
N GLY A 209 -36.59 3.25 -17.29
CA GLY A 209 -37.23 4.21 -18.21
C GLY A 209 -38.38 3.61 -19.00
N ILE A 210 -38.23 2.39 -19.54
CA ILE A 210 -39.28 1.75 -20.35
C ILE A 210 -40.57 1.47 -19.54
N PRO A 211 -40.53 0.82 -18.35
CA PRO A 211 -41.74 0.61 -17.56
C PRO A 211 -42.33 1.91 -17.00
N CYS A 212 -41.49 2.89 -16.61
CA CYS A 212 -42.00 4.18 -16.13
C CYS A 212 -42.71 4.98 -17.22
N MET A 213 -42.15 5.02 -18.44
CA MET A 213 -42.79 5.71 -19.57
C MET A 213 -44.11 5.05 -19.96
N ARG A 214 -44.17 3.71 -19.98
CA ARG A 214 -45.42 2.97 -20.22
C ARG A 214 -46.47 3.29 -19.15
N ALA A 215 -46.09 3.31 -17.88
CA ALA A 215 -47.00 3.63 -16.78
C ALA A 215 -47.54 5.07 -16.84
N LEU A 216 -46.71 6.04 -17.24
CA LEU A 216 -47.14 7.44 -17.39
C LEU A 216 -48.07 7.63 -18.59
N ILE A 217 -47.77 7.02 -19.74
CA ILE A 217 -48.64 7.12 -20.94
C ILE A 217 -50.03 6.53 -20.65
N VAL A 218 -50.10 5.36 -20.01
CA VAL A 218 -51.38 4.73 -19.64
C VAL A 218 -52.15 5.61 -18.65
N LYS A 219 -51.47 6.25 -17.68
CA LYS A 219 -52.12 7.19 -16.75
C LYS A 219 -52.67 8.43 -17.46
N LEU A 220 -51.98 8.97 -18.47
CA LEU A 220 -52.45 10.12 -19.24
C LEU A 220 -53.66 9.77 -20.13
N ILE A 221 -53.64 8.60 -20.78
CA ILE A 221 -54.77 8.11 -21.59
C ILE A 221 -56.00 7.90 -20.70
N ASN A 222 -55.85 7.24 -19.55
CA ASN A 222 -56.97 7.02 -18.62
C ASN A 222 -57.55 8.34 -18.13
N ARG A 223 -56.71 9.34 -17.78
CA ARG A 223 -57.19 10.66 -17.37
C ARG A 223 -57.98 11.38 -18.47
N ALA A 224 -57.53 11.30 -19.72
CA ALA A 224 -58.22 11.91 -20.85
C ALA A 224 -59.61 11.28 -21.08
N ILE A 225 -59.69 9.94 -21.06
CA ILE A 225 -60.95 9.20 -21.23
C ILE A 225 -61.92 9.51 -20.08
N THR A 226 -61.45 9.53 -18.82
CA THR A 226 -62.32 9.86 -17.68
C THR A 226 -62.80 11.31 -17.73
N ALA A 227 -61.95 12.24 -18.16
CA ALA A 227 -62.32 13.66 -18.26
C ALA A 227 -63.34 13.89 -19.38
N GLU A 228 -63.26 13.13 -20.47
CA GLU A 228 -64.26 13.16 -21.55
C GLU A 228 -65.58 12.51 -21.13
N SER A 229 -65.52 11.38 -20.43
CA SER A 229 -66.71 10.73 -19.85
C SER A 229 -67.44 11.62 -18.84
N ASP A 230 -66.73 12.33 -17.98
CA ASP A 230 -67.32 13.18 -16.94
C ASP A 230 -67.98 14.44 -17.56
N LYS A 231 -67.34 15.04 -18.58
CA LYS A 231 -67.94 16.12 -19.37
C LYS A 231 -69.21 15.68 -20.11
N ASN A 232 -69.17 14.50 -20.71
CA ASN A 232 -70.32 13.94 -21.43
C ASN A 232 -71.47 13.63 -20.45
N LEU A 233 -71.17 13.11 -19.26
CA LEU A 233 -72.18 12.84 -18.22
C LEU A 233 -72.81 14.13 -17.68
N GLN A 234 -72.00 15.16 -17.43
CA GLN A 234 -72.49 16.49 -16.99
C GLN A 234 -73.36 17.15 -18.05
N MET A 235 -72.99 17.06 -19.33
CA MET A 235 -73.79 17.59 -20.44
C MET A 235 -75.13 16.86 -20.58
N LEU A 236 -75.14 15.53 -20.42
CA LEU A 236 -76.38 14.74 -20.44
C LEU A 236 -77.29 15.09 -19.26
N MET A 237 -76.76 15.22 -18.04
CA MET A 237 -77.55 15.62 -16.87
C MET A 237 -78.14 17.03 -16.99
N TYR A 238 -77.38 17.98 -17.57
CA TYR A 238 -77.89 19.33 -17.82
C TYR A 238 -79.04 19.31 -18.84
N SER A 239 -78.89 18.54 -19.92
CA SER A 239 -79.96 18.41 -20.94
C SER A 239 -81.23 17.75 -20.40
N SER A 240 -81.13 16.80 -19.46
CA SER A 240 -82.31 16.19 -18.83
C SER A 240 -82.99 17.13 -17.83
N GLN A 241 -82.24 17.98 -17.13
CA GLN A 241 -82.81 19.00 -16.24
C GLN A 241 -83.55 20.10 -17.02
N ASP A 242 -83.03 20.51 -18.18
CA ASP A 242 -83.70 21.47 -19.05
C ASP A 242 -85.01 20.91 -19.62
N GLU A 243 -85.04 19.64 -20.05
CA GLU A 243 -86.28 18.99 -20.48
C GLU A 243 -87.33 18.91 -19.36
N GLU A 244 -86.89 18.61 -18.12
CA GLU A 244 -87.80 18.52 -16.98
C GLU A 244 -88.31 19.92 -16.56
N SER A 245 -87.45 20.93 -16.53
CA SER A 245 -87.81 22.33 -16.26
C SER A 245 -88.80 22.88 -17.29
N ASN A 246 -88.55 22.64 -18.59
CA ASN A 246 -89.46 23.04 -19.67
C ASN A 246 -90.80 22.28 -19.63
N ARG A 247 -90.79 21.02 -19.15
CA ARG A 247 -92.01 20.23 -18.95
C ARG A 247 -92.87 20.79 -17.83
N TRP A 248 -92.30 21.15 -16.68
CA TRP A 248 -93.05 21.77 -15.59
C TRP A 248 -93.47 23.21 -15.93
N GLY A 249 -92.64 23.99 -16.62
CA GLY A 249 -92.98 25.36 -17.06
C GLY A 249 -94.21 25.44 -17.95
N ASN A 250 -94.40 24.48 -18.87
CA ASN A 250 -95.59 24.43 -19.74
C ASN A 250 -96.87 23.98 -19.01
N VAL A 251 -96.77 23.36 -17.83
CA VAL A 251 -97.93 22.92 -17.04
C VAL A 251 -98.52 24.05 -16.19
N TYR A 252 -97.72 25.05 -15.81
CA TYR A 252 -98.17 26.18 -14.97
C TYR A 252 -98.64 27.42 -15.76
N VAL A 253 -98.63 27.37 -17.10
CA VAL A 253 -99.00 28.49 -17.99
C VAL A 253 -100.26 28.19 -18.83
N GLY A 254 -101.00 27.12 -18.49
CA GLY A 254 -102.27 26.73 -19.12
C GLY A 254 -103.49 27.20 -18.34
#